data_AF-A0A939KJ98-F1
#
_entry.id   AF-A0A939KJ98-F1
#
_cell.length_a   1.000
_cell.length_b   1.000
_cell.length_c   1.000
_cell.angle_alpha   90.00
_cell.angle_beta   90.00
_cell.angle_gamma   90.00
#
_symmetry.space_group_name_H-M   'P 1'
#
loop_
_entity.id
_entity.type
_entity.pdbx_description
1 polymer ?
#
loop_
_entity_poly.entity_id
_entity_poly.type
_entity_poly.pdbx_seq_one_letter_code
_entity_poly.pdbx_strand_id
1 'polypeptide(L)'
;MTRVSDKAMKTRSDRGLQRKFNLTAAGGWVAIAGSVVHLVLTPISRAEVWADIVAAGWWNTITLRPSADQLRFAEAFWITPGSFAVPLFVLGILAVLSARKGHRLPAALGWILAIWGILCASLLPVSGAWLFILVGVLFVVGDRVRVLRH
;
A
#
# COMPACT_ATOMS: atom_id res chain seq x y z
N MET A 1 26.01 -28.50 35.29
CA MET A 1 24.81 -27.66 35.05
C MET A 1 25.00 -26.55 33.99
N THR A 2 26.15 -26.42 33.33
CA THR A 2 26.47 -25.29 32.42
C THR A 2 26.03 -25.48 30.96
N ARG A 3 26.07 -26.71 30.43
CA ARG A 3 25.78 -27.01 29.01
C ARG A 3 24.34 -26.75 28.54
N VAL A 4 23.37 -26.84 29.44
CA VAL A 4 21.95 -26.63 29.11
C VAL A 4 21.63 -25.12 29.00
N SER A 5 22.28 -24.31 29.83
CA SER A 5 22.16 -22.84 29.82
C SER A 5 22.70 -22.25 28.51
N ASP A 6 23.86 -22.73 28.04
CA ASP A 6 24.46 -22.25 26.79
C ASP A 6 23.62 -22.58 25.56
N LYS A 7 23.00 -23.77 25.53
CA LYS A 7 22.12 -24.20 24.44
C LYS A 7 20.80 -23.40 24.44
N ALA A 8 20.25 -23.11 25.62
CA ALA A 8 19.06 -22.29 25.79
C ALA A 8 19.32 -20.82 25.43
N MET A 9 20.49 -20.28 25.77
CA MET A 9 20.89 -18.91 25.46
C MET A 9 21.17 -18.72 23.96
N LYS A 10 21.85 -19.67 23.32
CA LYS A 10 22.09 -19.67 21.87
C LYS A 10 20.81 -19.75 21.06
N THR A 11 19.85 -20.61 21.45
CA THR A 11 18.54 -20.72 20.78
C THR A 11 17.63 -19.51 21.00
N ARG A 12 17.86 -18.70 22.05
CA ARG A 12 17.13 -17.44 22.30
C ARG A 12 17.77 -16.28 21.52
N SER A 13 19.10 -16.24 21.45
CA SER A 13 19.87 -15.33 20.60
C SER A 13 19.56 -15.53 19.11
N ASP A 14 19.54 -16.78 18.64
CA ASP A 14 19.17 -17.11 17.26
C ASP A 14 17.72 -16.71 16.96
N ARG A 15 16.78 -16.91 17.89
CA ARG A 15 15.38 -16.44 17.73
C ARG A 15 15.24 -14.92 17.74
N GLY A 16 16.06 -14.21 18.51
CA GLY A 16 16.10 -12.74 18.54
C GLY A 16 16.70 -12.12 17.28
N LEU A 17 17.74 -12.76 16.72
CA LEU A 17 18.39 -12.35 15.47
C LEU A 17 17.62 -12.81 14.22
N GLN A 18 16.84 -13.89 14.31
CA GLN A 18 15.95 -14.41 13.26
C GLN A 18 14.60 -13.69 13.16
N ARG A 19 14.45 -12.48 13.74
CA ARG A 19 13.42 -11.54 13.27
C ARG A 19 13.84 -11.00 11.89
N LYS A 20 14.04 -11.92 10.94
CA LYS A 20 14.43 -11.65 9.56
C LYS A 20 13.40 -10.67 9.01
N PHE A 21 13.88 -9.53 8.50
CA PHE A 21 13.04 -8.54 7.83
C PHE A 21 12.18 -9.24 6.79
N ASN A 22 10.88 -9.34 7.06
CA ASN A 22 9.92 -9.90 6.13
C ASN A 22 9.54 -8.79 5.15
N LEU A 23 10.19 -8.77 3.99
CA LEU A 23 10.01 -7.71 2.98
C LEU A 23 8.57 -7.65 2.46
N THR A 24 7.85 -8.78 2.43
CA THR A 24 6.41 -8.78 2.12
C THR A 24 5.62 -8.02 3.18
N ALA A 25 5.91 -8.23 4.47
CA ALA A 25 5.28 -7.47 5.54
C ALA A 25 5.67 -5.98 5.50
N ALA A 26 6.93 -5.67 5.19
CA ALA A 26 7.41 -4.29 5.04
C ALA A 26 6.66 -3.58 3.90
N GLY A 27 6.57 -4.20 2.72
CA GLY A 27 5.78 -3.69 1.60
C GLY A 27 4.31 -3.50 1.96
N GLY A 28 3.74 -4.43 2.73
CA GLY A 28 2.37 -4.31 3.21
C GLY A 28 2.16 -3.11 4.15
N TRP A 29 3.08 -2.86 5.07
CA TRP A 29 3.02 -1.69 5.94
C TRP A 29 3.23 -0.38 5.20
N VAL A 30 4.14 -0.33 4.22
CA VAL A 30 4.33 0.84 3.35
C VAL A 30 3.04 1.14 2.56
N ALA A 31 2.41 0.11 1.99
CA ALA A 31 1.13 0.24 1.30
C ALA A 31 0.03 0.79 2.23
N ILE A 32 -0.13 0.21 3.42
CA ILE A 32 -1.09 0.69 4.43
C ILE A 32 -0.84 2.16 4.77
N ALA A 33 0.40 2.52 5.12
CA ALA A 33 0.74 3.85 5.59
C ALA A 33 0.47 4.89 4.50
N GLY A 34 0.95 4.64 3.27
CA GLY A 34 0.72 5.56 2.15
C GLY A 34 -0.75 5.68 1.77
N SER A 35 -1.51 4.59 1.81
CA SER A 35 -2.95 4.63 1.57
C SER A 35 -3.71 5.41 2.64
N VAL A 36 -3.36 5.26 3.93
CA VAL A 36 -3.98 6.03 5.02
C VAL A 36 -3.66 7.52 4.85
N VAL A 37 -2.41 7.86 4.58
CA VAL A 37 -2.00 9.24 4.31
C VAL A 37 -2.82 9.81 3.15
N HIS A 38 -2.99 9.07 2.06
CA HIS A 38 -3.78 9.51 0.92
C HIS A 38 -5.26 9.70 1.31
N LEU A 39 -5.90 8.67 1.86
CA LEU A 39 -7.32 8.68 2.21
C LEU A 39 -7.71 9.71 3.28
N VAL A 40 -6.77 10.15 4.10
CA VAL A 40 -7.02 11.15 5.14
C VAL A 40 -6.63 12.55 4.68
N LEU A 41 -5.45 12.73 4.08
CA LEU A 41 -4.97 14.07 3.73
C LEU A 41 -5.61 14.62 2.46
N THR A 42 -5.97 13.78 1.48
CA THR A 42 -6.56 14.29 0.24
C THR A 42 -7.99 14.83 0.44
N PRO A 43 -8.88 14.23 1.26
CA PRO A 43 -10.16 14.87 1.59
C PRO A 43 -10.00 16.13 2.43
N ILE A 44 -9.08 16.14 3.41
CA ILE A 44 -8.83 17.31 4.26
C ILE A 44 -8.36 18.51 3.42
N SER A 45 -7.43 18.29 2.50
CA SER A 45 -6.94 19.35 1.61
C SER A 45 -7.97 19.85 0.59
N ARG A 46 -9.09 19.14 0.44
CA ARG A 46 -10.22 19.49 -0.43
C ARG A 46 -11.53 19.64 0.36
N ALA A 47 -11.45 19.98 1.66
CA ALA A 47 -12.61 19.98 2.55
C ALA A 47 -13.75 20.89 2.06
N GLU A 48 -13.44 22.07 1.52
CA GLU A 48 -14.44 22.97 0.94
C GLU A 48 -15.18 22.34 -0.24
N VAL A 49 -14.46 21.63 -1.11
CA VAL A 49 -15.06 20.93 -2.26
C VAL A 49 -15.98 19.79 -1.80
N TRP A 50 -15.60 19.08 -0.74
CA TRP A 50 -16.45 18.05 -0.14
C TRP A 50 -17.70 18.64 0.53
N ALA A 51 -17.58 19.79 1.19
CA ALA A 51 -18.71 20.50 1.76
C ALA A 51 -19.70 20.94 0.65
N ASP A 52 -19.18 21.47 -0.46
CA ASP A 52 -19.98 21.81 -1.64
C ASP A 52 -20.70 20.60 -2.24
N ILE A 53 -20.01 19.46 -2.37
CA ILE A 53 -20.62 18.22 -2.86
C ILE A 53 -21.78 17.78 -1.96
N VAL A 54 -21.58 17.83 -0.64
CA VAL A 54 -22.63 17.49 0.33
C VAL A 54 -23.81 18.47 0.23
N ALA A 55 -23.54 19.76 0.10
CA ALA A 55 -24.57 20.80 -0.04
C ALA A 55 -25.35 20.68 -1.36
N ALA A 56 -24.68 20.28 -2.45
CA ALA A 56 -25.31 20.02 -3.75
C ALA A 56 -26.11 18.70 -3.79
N GLY A 57 -25.93 17.84 -2.77
CA GLY A 57 -26.57 16.54 -2.66
C GLY A 57 -25.60 15.39 -2.93
N TRP A 58 -25.75 14.27 -2.21
CA TRP A 58 -24.80 13.16 -2.28
C TRP A 58 -24.88 12.36 -3.59
N TRP A 59 -26.06 12.28 -4.21
CA TRP A 59 -26.31 11.43 -5.37
C TRP A 59 -26.22 12.20 -6.70
N ASN A 60 -25.54 11.61 -7.69
CA ASN A 60 -25.38 12.15 -9.05
C ASN A 60 -24.71 13.53 -9.18
N THR A 61 -24.21 14.10 -8.08
CA THR A 61 -23.43 15.36 -8.09
C THR A 61 -22.06 15.20 -8.74
N ILE A 62 -21.42 14.05 -8.54
CA ILE A 62 -20.17 13.70 -9.23
C ILE A 62 -20.55 12.96 -10.51
N THR A 63 -20.12 13.48 -11.67
CA THR A 63 -20.46 12.94 -12.99
C THR A 63 -19.20 12.67 -13.81
N LEU A 64 -19.30 11.71 -14.75
CA LEU A 64 -18.24 11.39 -15.72
C LEU A 64 -18.11 12.44 -16.83
N ARG A 65 -19.08 13.34 -16.97
CA ARG A 65 -19.08 14.43 -17.95
C ARG A 65 -19.27 15.77 -17.23
N PRO A 66 -18.29 16.20 -16.41
CA PRO A 66 -18.42 17.42 -15.64
C PRO A 66 -18.45 18.64 -16.56
N SER A 67 -19.32 19.59 -16.26
CA SER A 67 -19.17 20.97 -16.73
C SER A 67 -17.92 21.62 -16.09
N ALA A 68 -17.52 22.80 -16.57
CA ALA A 68 -16.32 23.47 -16.10
C ALA A 68 -16.34 23.75 -14.58
N ASP A 69 -17.51 24.10 -14.03
CA ASP A 69 -17.73 24.32 -12.61
C ASP A 69 -17.74 23.00 -11.80
N GLN A 70 -18.15 21.89 -12.40
CA GLN A 70 -18.18 20.56 -11.77
C GLN A 70 -16.85 19.82 -11.79
N LEU A 71 -15.85 20.33 -12.54
CA LEU A 71 -14.55 19.66 -12.69
C LEU A 71 -13.87 19.42 -11.34
N ARG A 72 -13.98 20.39 -10.42
CA ARG A 72 -13.44 20.27 -9.06
C ARG A 72 -14.03 19.09 -8.27
N PHE A 73 -15.29 18.73 -8.50
CA PHE A 73 -15.95 17.59 -7.85
C PHE A 73 -15.41 16.26 -8.39
N ALA A 74 -15.24 16.17 -9.71
CA ALA A 74 -14.64 15.00 -10.34
C ALA A 74 -13.18 14.82 -9.90
N GLU A 75 -12.38 15.89 -9.84
CA GLU A 75 -11.02 15.84 -9.31
C GLU A 75 -10.96 15.37 -7.87
N ALA A 76 -11.81 15.95 -7.00
CA ALA A 76 -11.90 15.54 -5.60
C ALA A 76 -12.21 14.05 -5.50
N PHE A 77 -13.17 13.53 -6.27
CA PHE A 77 -13.48 12.11 -6.32
C PHE A 77 -12.26 11.25 -6.72
N TRP A 78 -11.62 11.56 -7.85
CA TRP A 78 -10.51 10.75 -8.37
C TRP A 78 -9.26 10.78 -7.48
N ILE A 79 -9.02 11.86 -6.73
CA ILE A 79 -7.90 11.96 -5.78
C ILE A 79 -8.25 11.42 -4.38
N THR A 80 -9.51 11.05 -4.12
CA THR A 80 -9.93 10.49 -2.81
C THR A 80 -10.55 9.09 -2.97
N PRO A 81 -11.88 8.81 -2.97
CA PRO A 81 -12.37 7.44 -2.99
C PRO A 81 -12.20 6.77 -4.35
N GLY A 82 -12.15 7.53 -5.44
CA GLY A 82 -11.89 7.04 -6.80
C GLY A 82 -10.41 6.71 -7.06
N SER A 83 -9.53 7.02 -6.10
CA SER A 83 -8.10 6.69 -6.19
C SER A 83 -7.84 5.19 -5.96
N PHE A 84 -6.59 4.78 -6.18
CA PHE A 84 -6.14 3.43 -5.85
C PHE A 84 -5.76 3.22 -4.36
N ALA A 85 -6.00 4.21 -3.49
CA ALA A 85 -5.59 4.09 -2.09
C ALA A 85 -6.36 3.00 -1.33
N VAL A 86 -7.67 2.83 -1.55
CA VAL A 86 -8.44 1.74 -0.91
C VAL A 86 -7.97 0.36 -1.39
N PRO A 87 -7.87 0.07 -2.71
CA PRO A 87 -7.31 -1.20 -3.18
C PRO A 87 -5.92 -1.49 -2.61
N LEU A 88 -5.03 -0.49 -2.59
CA LEU A 88 -3.67 -0.64 -2.07
C LEU A 88 -3.65 -0.88 -0.55
N PHE A 89 -4.56 -0.26 0.20
CA PHE A 89 -4.71 -0.46 1.65
C PHE A 89 -5.09 -1.92 1.96
N VAL A 90 -6.10 -2.43 1.26
CA VAL A 90 -6.58 -3.82 1.41
C VAL A 90 -5.46 -4.79 1.05
N LEU A 91 -4.76 -4.56 -0.06
CA LEU A 91 -3.62 -5.38 -0.47
C LEU A 91 -2.49 -5.35 0.58
N GLY A 92 -2.23 -4.18 1.18
CA GLY A 92 -1.27 -4.04 2.26
C GLY A 92 -1.63 -4.86 3.49
N ILE A 93 -2.91 -4.83 3.92
CA ILE A 93 -3.43 -5.69 5.00
C ILE A 93 -3.23 -7.17 4.66
N LEU A 94 -3.63 -7.58 3.46
CA LEU A 94 -3.50 -8.97 3.01
C LEU A 94 -2.03 -9.40 3.00
N ALA A 95 -1.11 -8.55 2.56
CA ALA A 95 0.33 -8.83 2.58
C ALA A 95 0.87 -9.00 4.00
N VAL A 96 0.51 -8.12 4.94
CA VAL A 96 0.91 -8.22 6.36
C VAL A 96 0.34 -9.50 6.99
N LEU A 97 -0.94 -9.79 6.79
CA LEU A 97 -1.58 -10.99 7.33
C LEU A 97 -1.00 -12.27 6.74
N SER A 98 -0.75 -12.30 5.42
CA SER A 98 -0.12 -13.42 4.74
C SER A 98 1.29 -13.66 5.27
N ALA A 99 2.09 -12.61 5.39
CA ALA A 99 3.44 -12.67 5.93
C ALA A 99 3.47 -13.20 7.37
N ARG A 100 2.53 -12.77 8.23
CA ARG A 100 2.39 -13.26 9.61
C ARG A 100 2.02 -14.74 9.70
N LYS A 101 1.20 -15.22 8.76
CA LYS A 101 0.82 -16.65 8.65
C LYS A 101 1.87 -17.50 7.94
N GLY A 102 2.98 -16.92 7.49
CA GLY A 102 3.96 -17.64 6.67
C GLY A 102 3.38 -18.06 5.32
N HIS A 103 2.39 -17.35 4.80
CA HIS A 103 1.90 -17.55 3.44
C HIS A 103 2.77 -16.76 2.45
N ARG A 104 2.86 -17.30 1.24
CA ARG A 104 3.60 -16.68 0.13
C ARG A 104 2.71 -15.64 -0.54
N LEU A 105 3.27 -14.48 -0.87
CA LEU A 105 2.64 -13.52 -1.78
C LEU A 105 3.33 -13.63 -3.14
N PRO A 106 2.64 -14.01 -4.22
CA PRO A 106 3.28 -14.24 -5.51
C PRO A 106 3.99 -12.99 -6.06
N ALA A 107 5.23 -13.16 -6.58
CA ALA A 107 5.97 -12.06 -7.23
C ALA A 107 5.20 -11.40 -8.38
N ALA A 108 4.28 -12.12 -9.03
CA ALA A 108 3.44 -11.58 -10.09
C ALA A 108 2.65 -10.33 -9.63
N LEU A 109 2.12 -10.33 -8.40
CA LEU A 109 1.42 -9.16 -7.85
C LEU A 109 2.35 -7.96 -7.71
N GLY A 110 3.60 -8.20 -7.27
CA GLY A 110 4.60 -7.13 -7.16
C GLY A 110 5.00 -6.56 -8.51
N TRP A 111 5.15 -7.39 -9.54
CA TRP A 111 5.44 -6.91 -10.90
C TRP A 111 4.29 -6.09 -11.49
N ILE A 112 3.04 -6.54 -11.30
CA ILE A 112 1.85 -5.78 -11.74
C ILE A 112 1.86 -4.38 -11.12
N LEU A 113 2.07 -4.28 -9.80
CA LEU A 113 2.15 -2.99 -9.11
C LEU A 113 3.32 -2.13 -9.61
N ALA A 114 4.49 -2.73 -9.82
CA ALA A 114 5.66 -1.98 -10.27
C ALA A 114 5.49 -1.42 -11.67
N ILE A 115 5.02 -2.24 -12.62
CA ILE A 115 4.75 -1.81 -14.01
C ILE A 115 3.66 -0.75 -14.03
N TRP A 116 2.58 -0.95 -13.28
CA TRP A 116 1.50 0.03 -13.16
C TRP A 116 2.00 1.36 -12.57
N GLY A 117 2.80 1.30 -11.51
CA GLY A 117 3.42 2.46 -10.90
C GLY A 117 4.33 3.22 -11.87
N ILE A 118 5.13 2.52 -12.67
CA ILE A 118 5.98 3.13 -13.70
C ILE A 118 5.12 3.85 -14.74
N LEU A 119 4.05 3.21 -15.22
CA LEU A 119 3.12 3.83 -16.17
C LEU A 119 2.44 5.07 -15.59
N CYS A 120 1.95 5.01 -14.35
CA CYS A 120 1.33 6.18 -13.71
C CYS A 120 2.34 7.30 -13.44
N ALA A 121 3.57 6.96 -13.01
CA ALA A 121 4.60 7.95 -12.72
C ALA A 121 5.13 8.64 -13.99
N SER A 122 5.14 7.94 -15.13
CA SER A 122 5.51 8.57 -16.40
C SER A 122 4.46 9.56 -16.90
N LEU A 123 3.17 9.28 -16.66
CA LEU A 123 2.07 10.15 -17.02
C LEU A 123 1.88 11.32 -16.04
N LEU A 124 2.13 11.09 -14.75
CA LEU A 124 1.97 12.09 -13.69
C LEU A 124 3.13 11.98 -12.67
N PRO A 125 4.29 12.60 -12.94
CA PRO A 125 5.49 12.44 -12.11
C PRO A 125 5.33 12.95 -10.67
N VAL A 126 4.57 14.02 -10.47
CA VAL A 126 4.28 14.58 -9.13
C VAL A 126 3.04 13.90 -8.58
N SER A 127 3.15 12.62 -8.23
CA SER A 127 2.03 11.82 -7.70
C SER A 127 2.49 10.73 -6.74
N GLY A 128 1.52 10.05 -6.13
CA GLY A 128 1.76 8.85 -5.31
C GLY A 128 2.18 7.60 -6.12
N ALA A 129 2.30 7.69 -7.45
CA ALA A 129 2.62 6.55 -8.32
C ALA A 129 3.92 5.82 -7.94
N TRP A 130 4.91 6.55 -7.44
CA TRP A 130 6.18 6.01 -6.95
C TRP A 130 6.02 5.00 -5.82
N LEU A 131 4.97 5.13 -5.01
CA LEU A 131 4.68 4.20 -3.92
C LEU A 131 4.33 2.80 -4.45
N PHE A 132 3.61 2.72 -5.59
CA PHE A 132 3.28 1.43 -6.22
C PHE A 132 4.55 0.70 -6.68
N ILE A 133 5.55 1.45 -7.18
CA ILE A 133 6.84 0.90 -7.58
C ILE A 133 7.56 0.32 -6.36
N LEU A 134 7.67 1.10 -5.28
CA LEU A 134 8.31 0.67 -4.05
C LEU A 134 7.65 -0.58 -3.46
N VAL A 135 6.31 -0.57 -3.32
CA VAL A 135 5.55 -1.71 -2.80
C VAL A 135 5.71 -2.93 -3.71
N GLY A 136 5.63 -2.73 -5.04
CA GLY A 136 5.80 -3.78 -6.02
C GLY A 136 7.17 -4.46 -5.93
N VAL A 137 8.25 -3.67 -5.84
CA VAL A 137 9.61 -4.18 -5.67
C VAL A 137 9.75 -4.95 -4.36
N LEU A 138 9.22 -4.45 -3.25
CA LEU A 138 9.25 -5.15 -1.96
C LEU A 138 8.53 -6.50 -2.01
N PHE A 139 7.41 -6.60 -2.73
CA PHE A 139 6.71 -7.86 -2.93
C PHE A 139 7.48 -8.84 -3.80
N VAL A 140 8.07 -8.38 -4.92
CA VAL A 140 8.92 -9.21 -5.78
C VAL A 140 10.11 -9.77 -5.00
N VAL A 141 10.86 -8.90 -4.31
CA VAL A 141 12.05 -9.32 -3.57
C VAL A 141 11.67 -10.21 -2.39
N GLY A 142 10.59 -9.88 -1.66
CA GLY A 142 10.08 -10.69 -0.57
C GLY A 142 9.71 -12.10 -0.99
N ASP A 143 9.10 -12.25 -2.17
CA ASP A 143 8.78 -13.56 -2.73
C ASP A 143 10.04 -14.36 -3.12
N ARG A 144 10.98 -13.72 -3.83
CA ARG A 144 12.21 -14.38 -4.32
C ARG A 144 13.11 -14.84 -3.17
N VAL A 145 13.28 -14.01 -2.14
CA VAL A 145 14.04 -14.37 -0.92
C VAL A 145 13.41 -15.57 -0.21
N ARG A 146 12.09 -15.72 -0.30
CA ARG A 146 11.40 -16.86 0.30
C ARG A 146 11.60 -18.14 -0.51
N VAL A 147 11.50 -18.07 -1.84
CA VAL A 147 11.74 -19.22 -2.72
C VAL A 147 13.17 -19.74 -2.57
N LEU A 148 14.17 -18.87 -2.48
CA LEU A 148 15.58 -19.27 -2.33
C LEU A 148 15.92 -19.95 -0.99
N ARG A 149 15.01 -19.95 -0.02
CA ARG A 149 15.22 -20.53 1.31
C ARG A 149 14.59 -21.92 1.50
N HIS A 150 13.88 -22.40 0.49
CA HIS A 150 13.27 -23.72 0.43
C HIS A 150 13.84 -24.49 -0.75
#